data_AF-A0A7A6PCH5-F1
#
_entry.id   AF-A0A7A6PCH5-F1
#
_cell.length_a   1.000
_cell.length_b   1.000
_cell.length_c   1.000
_cell.angle_alpha   90.00
_cell.angle_beta   90.00
_cell.angle_gamma   90.00
#
_symmetry.space_group_name_H-M   'P 1'
#
loop_
_entity.id
_entity.type
_entity.pdbx_description
1 polymer ?
#
loop_
_entity_poly.entity_id
_entity_poly.type
_entity_poly.pdbx_seq_one_letter_code
_entity_poly.pdbx_strand_id
1 'polypeptide(L)'
;RSAFRVIRTVREKHACTQCDAIVQAPAPSRPIERGIAGPGLLARVLTSKYAEHTPLYCQSEIYGRQGVELSRSLLSGWVDACCRLLSPLEEVL
;
A
#
# COMPACT_ATOMS: atom_id res chain seq x y z
N ARG A 1 18.18 -0.75 10.09
CA ARG A 1 17.08 -0.26 9.22
C ARG A 1 15.78 -0.67 9.89
N SER A 2 14.82 0.23 10.11
CA SER A 2 13.49 -0.15 10.61
C SER A 2 12.76 -1.01 9.56
N ALA A 3 12.00 -2.02 9.99
CA ALA A 3 11.22 -2.88 9.09
C ALA A 3 10.10 -2.11 8.36
N PHE A 4 9.62 -1.03 8.96
CA PHE A 4 8.59 -0.15 8.41
C PHE A 4 9.13 1.26 8.15
N ARG A 5 8.56 1.91 7.13
CA ARG A 5 8.78 3.33 6.82
C ARG A 5 7.49 3.98 6.37
N VAL A 6 7.26 5.22 6.78
CA VAL A 6 6.20 6.07 6.26
C VAL A 6 6.76 6.88 5.09
N ILE A 7 6.13 6.78 3.92
CA ILE A 7 6.52 7.56 2.74
C ILE A 7 5.56 8.75 2.62
N ARG A 8 6.09 9.96 2.83
CA ARG A 8 5.34 11.21 2.65
C ARG A 8 5.63 11.77 1.27
N THR A 9 4.62 11.77 0.40
CA THR A 9 4.71 12.45 -0.90
C THR A 9 4.24 13.89 -0.76
N VAL A 10 5.17 14.84 -0.90
CA VAL A 10 4.85 16.27 -0.97
C VAL A 10 4.67 16.65 -2.43
N ARG A 11 3.60 17.38 -2.75
CA ARG A 11 3.30 17.86 -4.10
C ARG A 11 3.17 19.37 -4.06
N GLU A 12 4.20 20.05 -4.52
CA GLU A 12 4.22 21.50 -4.58
C GLU A 12 3.20 22.01 -5.60
N LYS A 13 2.53 23.11 -5.26
CA LYS A 13 1.64 23.82 -6.15
C LYS A 13 2.40 25.04 -6.68
N HIS A 14 2.33 25.27 -7.97
CA HIS A 14 2.96 26.43 -8.61
C HIS A 14 1.88 27.30 -9.25
N ALA A 15 2.05 28.61 -9.14
CA ALA A 15 1.20 29.59 -9.82
C ALA A 15 1.91 30.08 -11.08
N CYS A 16 1.22 30.04 -12.21
CA CYS A 16 1.69 30.55 -13.49
C CYS A 16 1.21 32.00 -13.65
N THR A 17 2.12 32.97 -13.66
CA THR A 17 1.79 34.40 -13.76
C THR A 17 1.30 34.81 -15.15
N GLN A 18 1.63 34.04 -16.20
CA GLN A 18 1.18 34.31 -17.57
C GLN A 18 -0.24 33.80 -17.84
N CYS A 19 -0.63 32.70 -17.20
CA CYS A 19 -1.88 32.00 -17.46
C CYS A 19 -2.87 32.03 -16.30
N ASP A 20 -2.52 32.72 -15.21
CA ASP A 20 -3.30 32.91 -13.98
C ASP A 20 -3.90 31.60 -13.41
N ALA A 21 -3.12 30.52 -13.51
CA ALA A 21 -3.53 29.18 -13.14
C ALA A 21 -2.58 28.57 -12.09
N ILE A 22 -3.16 27.79 -11.16
CA ILE A 22 -2.40 26.99 -10.19
C ILE A 22 -2.27 25.57 -10.73
N VAL A 23 -1.03 25.14 -10.97
CA VAL A 23 -0.70 23.79 -11.46
C VAL A 23 -0.05 22.96 -10.36
N GLN A 24 -0.34 21.66 -10.36
CA GLN A 24 0.24 20.69 -9.42
C GLN A 24 0.45 19.37 -10.15
N ALA A 25 1.57 18.70 -9.89
CA ALA A 25 1.78 17.35 -10.39
C ALA A 25 0.70 16.38 -9.83
N PRO A 26 0.19 15.44 -10.65
CA PRO A 26 -0.75 14.43 -10.17
C PRO A 26 -0.11 13.59 -9.06
N ALA A 27 -0.94 13.04 -8.19
CA ALA A 27 -0.46 12.12 -7.18
C ALA A 27 0.10 10.86 -7.85
N PRO A 28 1.21 10.28 -7.35
CA PRO A 28 1.66 8.98 -7.83
C PRO A 28 0.55 7.96 -7.60
N SER A 29 0.38 7.07 -8.58
CA SER A 29 -0.57 5.97 -8.45
C SER A 29 -0.17 5.05 -7.29
N ARG A 30 -1.18 4.40 -6.71
CA ARG A 30 -1.02 3.40 -5.65
C ARG A 30 -1.80 2.16 -6.05
N PRO A 31 -1.38 0.95 -5.65
CA PRO A 31 -2.14 -0.26 -5.94
C PRO A 31 -3.57 -0.18 -5.40
N ILE A 32 -3.74 0.28 -4.15
CA ILE A 32 -5.04 0.53 -3.55
C ILE A 32 -5.25 2.05 -3.51
N GLU A 33 -6.25 2.52 -4.24
CA GLU A 33 -6.59 3.95 -4.29
C GLU A 33 -6.98 4.44 -2.89
N ARG A 34 -6.45 5.63 -2.50
CA ARG A 34 -6.63 6.23 -1.16
C ARG A 34 -6.17 5.35 0.02
N GLY A 35 -5.54 4.20 -0.25
CA GLY A 35 -4.99 3.31 0.76
C GLY A 35 -3.72 3.87 1.41
N ILE A 36 -3.45 3.41 2.63
CA ILE A 36 -2.25 3.77 3.42
C ILE A 36 -1.05 2.86 3.13
N ALA A 37 -1.29 1.65 2.62
CA ALA A 37 -0.23 0.69 2.33
C ALA A 37 0.46 1.01 1.00
N GLY A 38 1.78 1.11 1.04
CA GLY A 38 2.60 1.13 -0.16
C GLY A 38 2.75 -0.26 -0.79
N PRO A 39 3.17 -0.34 -2.06
CA PRO A 39 3.31 -1.62 -2.79
C PRO A 39 4.22 -2.63 -2.07
N GLY A 40 5.30 -2.16 -1.44
CA GLY A 40 6.21 -3.05 -0.70
C GLY A 40 5.58 -3.70 0.53
N LEU A 41 4.69 -2.99 1.23
CA LEU A 41 3.96 -3.56 2.37
C LEU A 41 2.94 -4.60 1.89
N LEU A 42 2.20 -4.29 0.82
CA LEU A 42 1.24 -5.22 0.22
C LEU A 42 1.93 -6.51 -0.26
N ALA A 43 3.07 -6.38 -0.94
CA ALA A 43 3.89 -7.51 -1.35
C ALA A 43 4.32 -8.37 -0.14
N ARG A 44 4.81 -7.74 0.94
CA ARG A 44 5.20 -8.46 2.16
C ARG A 44 4.02 -9.23 2.76
N VAL A 45 2.85 -8.61 2.87
CA VAL A 45 1.65 -9.26 3.43
C VAL A 45 1.24 -10.49 2.60
N LEU A 46 1.23 -10.38 1.27
CA LEU A 46 0.89 -11.47 0.36
C LEU A 46 1.92 -12.60 0.41
N THR A 47 3.21 -12.28 0.25
CA THR A 47 4.28 -13.29 0.27
C THR A 47 4.32 -13.99 1.63
N SER A 48 4.22 -13.25 2.74
CA SER A 48 4.19 -13.88 4.06
C SER A 48 2.96 -14.77 4.24
N LYS A 49 1.80 -14.40 3.70
CA LYS A 49 0.58 -15.24 3.81
C LYS A 49 0.67 -16.50 2.95
N TYR A 50 1.04 -16.37 1.68
CA TYR A 50 0.88 -17.42 0.69
C TYR A 50 2.15 -18.23 0.45
N ALA A 51 3.35 -17.63 0.53
CA ALA A 51 4.61 -18.33 0.32
C ALA A 51 5.27 -18.76 1.65
N GLU A 52 5.19 -17.94 2.69
CA GLU A 52 5.78 -18.25 4.01
C GLU A 52 4.75 -18.82 5.00
N HIS A 53 3.51 -19.07 4.55
CA HIS A 53 2.41 -19.65 5.35
C HIS A 53 2.17 -18.97 6.71
N THR A 54 2.41 -17.66 6.80
CA THR A 54 2.18 -16.88 8.03
C THR A 54 0.76 -16.29 8.01
N PRO A 55 -0.17 -16.79 8.85
CA PRO A 55 -1.55 -16.31 8.87
C PRO A 55 -1.65 -14.83 9.27
N LEU A 56 -2.71 -14.15 8.85
CA LEU A 56 -2.86 -12.70 9.06
C LEU A 56 -2.88 -12.28 10.54
N TYR A 57 -3.32 -13.15 11.46
CA TYR A 57 -3.25 -12.86 12.89
C TYR A 57 -1.80 -12.84 13.40
N CYS A 58 -0.98 -13.81 13.00
CA CYS A 58 0.45 -13.82 13.31
C CYS A 58 1.15 -12.59 12.73
N GLN A 59 0.83 -12.23 11.48
CA GLN A 59 1.38 -11.02 10.87
C GLN A 59 1.03 -9.76 11.66
N SER A 60 -0.25 -9.62 12.05
CA SER A 60 -0.73 -8.52 12.90
C SER A 60 0.08 -8.41 14.20
N GLU A 61 0.32 -9.52 14.90
CA GLU A 61 1.12 -9.55 16.13
C GLU A 61 2.62 -9.29 15.89
N ILE A 62 3.18 -9.76 14.78
CA ILE A 62 4.57 -9.50 14.39
C ILE A 62 4.77 -8.00 14.13
N TYR A 63 3.82 -7.37 13.44
CA TYR A 63 3.86 -5.95 13.13
C TYR A 63 3.64 -5.09 14.40
N GLY A 64 2.74 -5.50 15.29
CA GLY A 64 2.54 -4.86 16.59
C GLY A 64 3.80 -4.89 17.46
N ARG A 65 4.54 -6.02 17.47
CA ARG A 65 5.87 -6.11 18.12
C ARG A 65 6.92 -5.16 17.54
N GLN A 66 6.70 -4.64 16.32
CA GLN A 66 7.53 -3.65 15.66
C GLN A 66 6.97 -2.22 15.79
N GLY A 67 5.93 -2.02 16.61
CA GLY A 67 5.27 -0.74 16.84
C GLY A 67 4.28 -0.32 15.75
N VAL A 68 3.85 -1.26 14.90
CA VAL A 68 2.90 -0.99 13.80
C VAL A 68 1.64 -1.81 13.99
N GLU A 69 0.63 -1.18 14.58
CA GLU A 69 -0.67 -1.79 14.84
C GLU A 69 -1.52 -1.86 13.57
N LEU A 70 -1.67 -3.08 13.02
CA LEU A 70 -2.50 -3.35 11.85
C LEU A 70 -3.52 -4.42 12.22
N SER A 71 -4.82 -4.10 12.14
CA SER A 71 -5.86 -5.07 12.44
C SER A 71 -5.91 -6.19 11.40
N ARG A 72 -6.38 -7.37 11.82
CA ARG A 72 -6.63 -8.51 10.91
C ARG A 72 -7.61 -8.16 9.79
N SER A 73 -8.63 -7.35 10.08
CA SER A 73 -9.60 -6.89 9.09
C SER A 73 -8.97 -6.00 8.03
N LEU A 74 -8.08 -5.08 8.42
CA LEU A 74 -7.33 -4.25 7.49
C LEU A 74 -6.43 -5.08 6.57
N LEU A 75 -5.67 -6.02 7.15
CA LEU A 75 -4.82 -6.93 6.39
C LEU A 75 -5.64 -7.79 5.42
N SER A 76 -6.80 -8.30 5.85
CA SER A 76 -7.69 -9.07 4.99
C SER A 76 -8.24 -8.24 3.84
N GLY A 77 -8.62 -6.99 4.09
CA GLY A 77 -9.07 -6.06 3.05
C GLY A 77 -7.98 -5.74 2.02
N TRP A 78 -6.72 -5.65 2.45
CA TRP A 78 -5.60 -5.50 1.53
C TRP A 78 -5.36 -6.73 0.68
N VAL A 79 -5.45 -7.94 1.26
CA VAL A 79 -5.31 -9.18 0.49
C VAL A 79 -6.40 -9.25 -0.59
N ASP A 80 -7.65 -9.00 -0.21
CA ASP A 80 -8.79 -9.01 -1.12
C ASP A 80 -8.64 -7.97 -2.26
N ALA A 81 -8.21 -6.75 -1.95
CA ALA A 81 -7.90 -5.74 -2.95
C ALA A 81 -6.77 -6.17 -3.91
N CYS A 82 -5.72 -6.79 -3.40
CA CYS A 82 -4.65 -7.32 -4.23
C CYS A 82 -5.10 -8.48 -5.12
N CYS A 83 -5.95 -9.38 -4.63
CA CYS A 83 -6.53 -10.45 -5.46
C CYS A 83 -7.31 -9.86 -6.64
N ARG A 84 -8.14 -8.83 -6.42
CA ARG A 84 -8.83 -8.13 -7.51
C ARG A 84 -7.87 -7.49 -8.52
N LEU A 85 -6.78 -6.87 -8.06
CA LEU A 85 -5.80 -6.25 -8.94
C LEU A 85 -5.04 -7.26 -9.80
N LEU A 86 -4.87 -8.49 -9.28
CA LEU A 86 -4.14 -9.56 -9.95
C LEU A 86 -5.05 -10.44 -10.82
N SER A 87 -6.37 -10.29 -10.76
CA SER A 87 -7.31 -11.13 -11.54
C SER A 87 -7.02 -11.15 -13.04
N PRO A 88 -6.63 -10.03 -13.71
CA PRO A 88 -6.34 -10.07 -15.14
C PRO A 88 -5.11 -10.91 -15.47
N LEU A 89 -4.19 -11.14 -14.51
CA LEU A 89 -3.04 -12.01 -14.70
C LEU A 89 -3.43 -13.49 -14.56
N GLU A 90 -4.37 -13.81 -13.69
CA GLU A 90 -4.93 -15.16 -13.56
C GLU A 90 -5.67 -15.58 -14.83
N GLU A 91 -6.45 -14.67 -15.43
CA GLU A 91 -7.22 -14.94 -16.64
C GLU A 91 -6.35 -15.29 -17.87
N VAL A 92 -5.08 -14.90 -17.86
CA VAL A 92 -4.14 -15.11 -18.97
C VAL A 92 -3.08 -16.19 -18.69
N LEU A 93 -3.12 -16.81 -17.50
CA LEU A 93 -2.27 -17.94 -17.09
C LEU A 93 -2.93 -19.27 -17.45
#